data_AF-A0AAN9XSW0-F1
#
_entry.id   AF-A0AAN9XSW0-F1
#
_cell.length_a   1.000
_cell.length_b   1.000
_cell.length_c   1.000
_cell.angle_alpha   90.00
_cell.angle_beta   90.00
_cell.angle_gamma   90.00
#
_symmetry.space_group_name_H-M   'P 1'
#
loop_
_entity.id
_entity.type
_entity.pdbx_description
1 polymer ?
#
loop_
_entity_poly.entity_id
_entity_poly.type
_entity_poly.pdbx_seq_one_letter_code
_entity_poly.pdbx_strand_id
1 'polypeptide(L)'
;MIKDKARKWFEQVLPALGNLLLKLPSLLDTHYKNAYMDVHGDGAFVTTALRLLHSQQPGFVFLSQELIAALLACSFFCLFPVSDRRKKHLPLINFDKLFASLYDNYSQNQEHKIWCIIHYFERISSDMPKGIVSFERKVLPFKNDSIRITYPDANFWSNSVIPLCKFEVHKSGCIEDQPGESVEVDFADPYLGGRVLGRGCVQEEIRFLMSPELIAGMLFLPAMADNEAIEIVGAERFSCYTGYSSSFRFSGDYVDKREMDTLGRWKTRIVAIDALNRPRMSQYRENLVLREINKAFCGFVYQYKYQLNLKMLQEKGCSSAQFDASTSTSMETIEGKFSNMEIRNSQNDIGIATGNWGCGVFGGDPEIKTIIQWLAASQAQRPFVAYYTFGLAALHDLDEVVHWISSQRWTVGDLWKKLIKYSAIKSNGQTNLGFFHWLHRR
;
A
#
# COMPACT_ATOMS: atom_id res chain seq x y z
N MET A 1 0.69 -32.71 -7.41
CA MET A 1 -0.68 -32.90 -6.85
C MET A 1 -0.95 -34.37 -6.61
N ILE A 2 -1.55 -34.73 -5.47
CA ILE A 2 -2.10 -36.09 -5.25
C ILE A 2 -3.33 -36.28 -6.16
N LYS A 3 -3.62 -37.51 -6.59
CA LYS A 3 -4.65 -37.86 -7.58
C LYS A 3 -6.01 -37.19 -7.32
N ASP A 4 -6.48 -37.18 -6.08
CA ASP A 4 -7.79 -36.60 -5.75
C ASP A 4 -7.84 -35.09 -5.92
N LYS A 5 -6.76 -34.38 -5.56
CA LYS A 5 -6.64 -32.93 -5.81
C LYS A 5 -6.62 -32.65 -7.31
N ALA A 6 -5.89 -33.45 -8.09
CA ALA A 6 -5.84 -33.29 -9.54
C ALA A 6 -7.23 -33.50 -10.15
N ARG A 7 -7.95 -34.53 -9.70
CA ARG A 7 -9.33 -34.80 -10.13
C ARG A 7 -10.25 -33.62 -9.84
N LYS A 8 -10.27 -33.11 -8.59
CA LYS A 8 -11.07 -31.93 -8.22
C LYS A 8 -10.76 -30.74 -9.13
N TRP A 9 -9.48 -30.46 -9.37
CA TRP A 9 -9.05 -29.35 -10.21
C TRP A 9 -9.59 -29.47 -11.65
N PHE A 10 -9.35 -30.60 -12.31
CA PHE A 10 -9.71 -30.75 -13.74
C PHE A 10 -11.20 -31.02 -13.96
N GLU A 11 -11.90 -31.69 -13.04
CA GLU A 11 -13.32 -32.02 -13.19
C GLU A 11 -14.26 -30.91 -12.71
N GLN A 12 -13.82 -30.05 -11.78
CA GLN A 12 -14.71 -29.06 -11.13
C GLN A 12 -14.20 -27.64 -11.31
N VAL A 13 -12.97 -27.35 -10.89
CA VAL A 13 -12.44 -25.97 -10.85
C VAL A 13 -12.23 -25.43 -12.25
N LEU A 14 -11.52 -26.17 -13.12
CA LEU A 14 -11.20 -25.72 -14.46
C LEU A 14 -12.46 -25.46 -15.33
N PRO A 15 -13.49 -26.35 -15.32
CA PRO A 15 -14.78 -26.04 -15.95
C PRO A 15 -15.50 -24.82 -15.35
N ALA A 16 -15.44 -24.64 -14.02
CA ALA A 16 -16.03 -23.46 -13.38
C ALA A 16 -15.37 -22.15 -13.85
N LEU A 17 -14.04 -22.13 -14.02
CA LEU A 17 -13.33 -20.99 -14.62
C LEU A 17 -13.75 -20.75 -16.07
N GLY A 18 -13.94 -21.82 -16.86
CA GLY A 18 -14.48 -21.73 -18.22
C GLY A 18 -15.86 -21.09 -18.25
N ASN A 19 -16.77 -21.52 -17.37
CA ASN A 19 -18.11 -20.94 -17.23
C ASN A 19 -18.07 -19.48 -16.78
N LEU A 20 -17.15 -19.11 -15.90
CA LEU A 20 -16.94 -17.72 -15.48
C LEU A 20 -16.48 -16.85 -16.66
N LEU A 21 -15.58 -17.36 -17.50
CA LEU A 21 -15.14 -16.64 -18.70
C LEU A 21 -16.25 -16.44 -19.73
N LEU A 22 -17.17 -17.40 -19.88
CA LEU A 22 -18.34 -17.23 -20.74
C LEU A 22 -19.27 -16.10 -20.26
N LYS A 23 -19.25 -15.77 -18.95
CA LYS A 23 -19.99 -14.63 -18.38
C LYS A 23 -19.27 -13.29 -18.52
N LEU A 24 -17.97 -13.27 -18.84
CA LEU A 24 -17.15 -12.06 -18.85
C LEU A 24 -17.77 -10.90 -19.66
N PRO A 25 -18.33 -11.08 -20.87
CA PRO A 25 -18.99 -9.98 -21.59
C PRO A 25 -20.13 -9.34 -20.79
N SER A 26 -21.00 -10.15 -20.18
CA SER A 26 -22.12 -9.65 -19.37
C SER A 26 -21.66 -8.97 -18.07
N LEU A 27 -20.57 -9.44 -17.47
CA LEU A 27 -19.95 -8.80 -16.30
C LEU A 27 -19.39 -7.42 -16.66
N LEU A 28 -18.74 -7.30 -17.82
CA LEU A 28 -18.23 -6.02 -18.33
C LEU A 28 -19.38 -5.06 -18.68
N ASP A 29 -20.43 -5.54 -19.36
CA ASP A 29 -21.61 -4.72 -19.67
C ASP A 29 -22.26 -4.16 -18.40
N THR A 30 -22.39 -4.99 -17.37
CA THR A 30 -22.93 -4.58 -16.06
C THR A 30 -22.01 -3.57 -15.38
N HIS A 31 -20.71 -3.78 -15.44
CA HIS A 31 -19.70 -2.88 -14.89
C HIS A 31 -19.78 -1.48 -15.52
N TYR A 32 -19.79 -1.39 -16.85
CA TYR A 32 -19.80 -0.10 -17.54
C TYR A 32 -21.14 0.64 -17.45
N LYS A 33 -22.25 -0.05 -17.14
CA LYS A 33 -23.53 0.61 -16.81
C LYS A 33 -23.48 1.40 -15.48
N ASN A 34 -22.61 1.01 -14.55
CA ASN A 34 -22.47 1.60 -13.22
C ASN A 34 -21.13 2.38 -13.06
N ALA A 35 -20.69 3.03 -14.13
CA ALA A 35 -19.34 3.60 -14.28
C ALA A 35 -19.04 4.89 -13.50
N TYR A 36 -19.99 5.43 -12.74
CA TYR A 36 -19.89 6.72 -12.07
C TYR A 36 -20.35 6.62 -10.61
N MET A 37 -19.55 7.15 -9.69
CA MET A 37 -19.89 7.19 -8.26
C MET A 37 -19.43 8.51 -7.64
N ASP A 38 -20.19 8.99 -6.66
CA ASP A 38 -19.73 10.03 -5.74
C ASP A 38 -18.87 9.37 -4.65
N VAL A 39 -17.55 9.37 -4.87
CA VAL A 39 -16.58 8.71 -3.99
C VAL A 39 -16.29 9.54 -2.73
N HIS A 40 -16.47 10.87 -2.81
CA HIS A 40 -16.10 11.80 -1.75
C HIS A 40 -17.30 12.27 -0.91
N GLY A 41 -18.53 11.96 -1.34
CA GLY A 41 -19.76 12.37 -0.67
C GLY A 41 -20.01 13.87 -0.76
N ASP A 42 -19.44 14.53 -1.76
CA ASP A 42 -19.53 15.98 -2.02
C ASP A 42 -20.43 16.31 -3.22
N GLY A 43 -21.07 15.31 -3.81
CA GLY A 43 -21.92 15.42 -4.98
C GLY A 43 -21.17 15.36 -6.32
N ALA A 44 -19.84 15.28 -6.33
CA ALA A 44 -19.04 15.20 -7.55
C ALA A 44 -18.85 13.73 -7.99
N PHE A 45 -19.54 13.35 -9.06
CA PHE A 45 -19.39 12.02 -9.65
C PHE A 45 -18.06 11.90 -10.41
N VAL A 46 -17.29 10.86 -10.07
CA VAL A 46 -16.07 10.48 -10.78
C VAL A 46 -16.27 9.16 -11.50
N THR A 47 -15.57 8.97 -12.61
CA THR A 47 -15.59 7.69 -13.30
C THR A 47 -14.81 6.64 -12.49
N THR A 48 -15.47 5.51 -12.23
CA THR A 48 -14.96 4.34 -11.50
C THR A 48 -14.80 3.12 -12.39
N ALA A 49 -15.10 3.25 -13.68
CA ALA A 49 -15.03 2.17 -14.65
C ALA A 49 -13.59 1.70 -14.94
N LEU A 50 -13.50 0.45 -15.40
CA LEU A 50 -12.24 -0.20 -15.77
C LEU A 50 -11.65 0.53 -16.97
N ARG A 51 -10.48 1.12 -16.78
CA ARG A 51 -9.73 1.87 -17.80
C ARG A 51 -8.28 1.95 -17.37
N LEU A 52 -7.40 2.32 -18.30
CA LEU A 52 -6.03 2.66 -17.93
C LEU A 52 -6.05 3.90 -17.02
N LEU A 53 -5.49 3.76 -15.83
CA LEU A 53 -5.18 4.90 -14.96
C LEU A 53 -3.75 5.32 -15.27
N HIS A 54 -3.58 6.17 -16.29
CA HIS A 54 -2.27 6.59 -16.78
C HIS A 54 -1.45 7.33 -15.72
N SER A 55 -0.11 7.34 -15.88
CA SER A 55 0.75 8.18 -15.04
C SER A 55 0.34 9.66 -15.15
N GLN A 56 0.42 10.35 -14.01
CA GLN A 56 -0.03 11.72 -13.77
C GLN A 56 -1.55 11.92 -13.87
N GLN A 57 -2.34 10.85 -13.99
CA GLN A 57 -3.81 10.91 -13.99
C GLN A 57 -4.37 10.24 -12.73
N PRO A 58 -4.61 11.00 -11.64
CA PRO A 58 -5.22 10.44 -10.44
C PRO A 58 -6.66 10.01 -10.72
N GLY A 59 -7.11 8.98 -10.02
CA GLY A 59 -8.49 8.50 -10.15
C GLY A 59 -8.68 7.09 -9.64
N PHE A 60 -9.92 6.63 -9.75
CA PHE A 60 -10.38 5.36 -9.19
C PHE A 60 -10.84 4.37 -10.26
N VAL A 61 -10.62 3.09 -10.00
CA VAL A 61 -11.33 1.96 -10.61
C VAL A 61 -11.93 1.11 -9.50
N PHE A 62 -13.21 0.79 -9.58
CA PHE A 62 -13.89 -0.13 -8.67
C PHE A 62 -14.25 -1.39 -9.46
N LEU A 63 -13.95 -2.57 -8.94
CA LEU A 63 -14.28 -3.83 -9.59
C LEU A 63 -14.98 -4.73 -8.57
N SER A 64 -16.01 -5.46 -8.99
CA SER A 64 -16.50 -6.57 -8.18
C SER A 64 -15.45 -7.68 -8.10
N GLN A 65 -15.44 -8.39 -6.98
CA GLN A 65 -14.56 -9.56 -6.83
C GLN A 65 -14.87 -10.62 -7.91
N GLU A 66 -16.13 -10.77 -8.33
CA GLU A 66 -16.50 -11.64 -9.47
C GLU A 66 -15.89 -11.20 -10.80
N LEU A 67 -15.87 -9.90 -11.11
CA LEU A 67 -15.21 -9.39 -12.31
C LEU A 67 -13.69 -9.58 -12.23
N ILE A 68 -13.08 -9.35 -11.06
CA ILE A 68 -11.67 -9.64 -10.82
C ILE A 68 -11.38 -11.12 -11.06
N ALA A 69 -12.19 -12.03 -10.52
CA ALA A 69 -12.07 -13.46 -10.73
C ALA A 69 -12.08 -13.83 -12.23
N ALA A 70 -13.00 -13.25 -13.01
CA ALA A 70 -13.06 -13.47 -14.45
C ALA A 70 -11.82 -12.94 -15.18
N LEU A 71 -11.33 -11.75 -14.81
CA LEU A 71 -10.11 -11.17 -15.38
C LEU A 71 -8.86 -12.01 -15.02
N LEU A 72 -8.76 -12.50 -13.79
CA LEU A 72 -7.66 -13.39 -13.40
C LEU A 72 -7.77 -14.77 -14.06
N ALA A 73 -8.96 -15.27 -14.34
CA ALA A 73 -9.13 -16.46 -15.16
C ALA A 73 -8.59 -16.23 -16.58
N CYS A 74 -8.83 -15.05 -17.19
CA CYS A 74 -8.19 -14.69 -18.47
C CYS A 74 -6.66 -14.70 -18.37
N SER A 75 -6.09 -14.15 -17.29
CA SER A 75 -4.65 -14.20 -17.02
C SER A 75 -4.12 -15.63 -16.88
N PHE A 76 -4.85 -16.49 -16.18
CA PHE A 76 -4.51 -17.89 -15.96
C PHE A 76 -4.45 -18.68 -17.28
N PHE A 77 -5.43 -18.47 -18.16
CA PHE A 77 -5.47 -19.06 -19.51
C PHE A 77 -4.65 -18.30 -20.55
N CYS A 78 -3.90 -17.27 -20.13
CA CYS A 78 -3.02 -16.47 -20.97
C CYS A 78 -3.73 -15.78 -22.15
N LEU A 79 -4.96 -15.31 -21.94
CA LEU A 79 -5.83 -14.76 -22.98
C LEU A 79 -5.61 -13.27 -23.27
N PHE A 80 -4.87 -12.54 -22.43
CA PHE A 80 -4.63 -11.12 -22.69
C PHE A 80 -3.54 -10.91 -23.75
N PRO A 81 -3.73 -9.94 -24.67
CA PRO A 81 -2.67 -9.53 -25.58
C PRO A 81 -1.54 -8.83 -24.82
N VAL A 82 -0.29 -9.22 -25.12
CA VAL A 82 0.90 -8.74 -24.39
C VAL A 82 1.78 -7.76 -25.18
N SER A 83 1.55 -7.60 -26.48
CA SER A 83 2.44 -6.92 -27.43
C SER A 83 2.77 -5.48 -27.05
N ASP A 84 1.77 -4.70 -26.62
CA ASP A 84 1.93 -3.27 -26.35
C ASP A 84 2.04 -2.92 -24.86
N ARG A 85 2.02 -3.92 -23.97
CA ARG A 85 2.01 -3.67 -22.52
C ARG A 85 3.27 -2.93 -22.08
N ARG A 86 4.45 -3.32 -22.58
CA ARG A 86 5.73 -2.63 -22.29
C ARG A 86 5.69 -1.16 -22.72
N LYS A 87 5.19 -0.86 -23.93
CA LYS A 87 5.08 0.54 -24.42
C LYS A 87 4.15 1.38 -23.55
N LYS A 88 3.12 0.75 -22.99
CA LYS A 88 2.17 1.35 -22.03
C LYS A 88 2.69 1.36 -20.59
N HIS A 89 3.93 0.95 -20.36
CA HIS A 89 4.53 0.81 -19.02
C HIS A 89 3.70 -0.07 -18.07
N LEU A 90 2.99 -1.07 -18.60
CA LEU A 90 2.20 -2.01 -17.81
C LEU A 90 3.00 -3.25 -17.41
N PRO A 91 2.75 -3.84 -16.22
CA PRO A 91 3.29 -5.14 -15.85
C PRO A 91 2.85 -6.25 -16.81
N LEU A 92 3.55 -7.39 -16.77
CA LEU A 92 3.06 -8.63 -17.39
C LEU A 92 1.82 -9.12 -16.64
N ILE A 93 0.87 -9.74 -17.34
CA ILE A 93 -0.44 -10.08 -16.75
C ILE A 93 -0.85 -11.55 -16.91
N ASN A 94 -0.30 -12.25 -17.89
CA ASN A 94 -0.55 -13.68 -18.10
C ASN A 94 0.36 -14.53 -17.20
N PHE A 95 -0.10 -15.73 -16.85
CA PHE A 95 0.59 -16.59 -15.87
C PHE A 95 1.62 -17.52 -16.51
N ASP A 96 1.88 -17.38 -17.81
CA ASP A 96 2.84 -18.17 -18.60
C ASP A 96 4.22 -18.23 -17.94
N LYS A 97 4.75 -17.09 -17.48
CA LYS A 97 6.07 -17.05 -16.81
C LYS A 97 6.07 -17.66 -15.42
N LEU A 98 4.95 -17.61 -14.70
CA LEU A 98 4.82 -18.25 -13.39
C LEU A 98 4.90 -19.77 -13.58
N PHE A 99 4.17 -20.32 -14.56
CA PHE A 99 4.20 -21.75 -14.85
C PHE A 99 5.54 -22.21 -15.44
N ALA A 100 6.12 -21.45 -16.37
CA ALA A 100 7.43 -21.77 -16.94
C ALA A 100 8.54 -21.82 -15.86
N SER A 101 8.41 -21.03 -14.79
CA SER A 101 9.41 -20.99 -13.72
C SER A 101 9.63 -22.32 -13.00
N LEU A 102 8.64 -23.24 -13.03
CA LEU A 102 8.75 -24.58 -12.46
C LEU A 102 9.63 -25.52 -13.30
N TYR A 103 9.64 -25.34 -14.62
CA TYR A 103 10.36 -26.22 -15.54
C TYR A 103 11.81 -25.79 -15.73
N ASP A 104 12.06 -24.48 -15.88
CA ASP A 104 13.39 -23.97 -16.20
C ASP A 104 14.42 -24.20 -15.07
N ASN A 105 13.98 -24.06 -13.82
CA ASN A 105 14.78 -24.32 -12.64
C ASN A 105 13.85 -24.40 -11.44
N TYR A 106 13.50 -25.64 -11.06
CA TYR A 106 12.58 -25.91 -9.96
C TYR A 106 13.08 -25.33 -8.64
N SER A 107 12.20 -24.61 -7.95
CA SER A 107 12.41 -24.27 -6.55
C SER A 107 11.08 -24.33 -5.80
N GLN A 108 11.11 -24.86 -4.57
CA GLN A 108 9.91 -25.09 -3.77
C GLN A 108 9.06 -23.82 -3.62
N ASN A 109 9.67 -22.66 -3.41
CA ASN A 109 8.90 -21.42 -3.30
C ASN A 109 8.05 -21.15 -4.56
N GLN A 110 8.53 -21.38 -5.78
CA GLN A 110 7.73 -21.18 -7.00
C GLN A 110 6.54 -22.12 -7.09
N GLU A 111 6.71 -23.38 -6.67
CA GLU A 111 5.60 -24.33 -6.55
C GLU A 111 4.54 -23.79 -5.57
N HIS A 112 4.97 -23.30 -4.42
CA HIS A 112 4.08 -22.75 -3.41
C HIS A 112 3.40 -21.44 -3.83
N LYS A 113 4.00 -20.63 -4.73
CA LYS A 113 3.29 -19.51 -5.35
C LYS A 113 2.11 -19.98 -6.18
N ILE A 114 2.31 -21.03 -6.99
CA ILE A 114 1.24 -21.62 -7.81
C ILE A 114 0.17 -22.23 -6.91
N TRP A 115 0.54 -22.81 -5.77
CA TRP A 115 -0.44 -23.29 -4.79
C TRP A 115 -1.37 -22.19 -4.25
N CYS A 116 -0.87 -20.98 -3.98
CA CYS A 116 -1.74 -19.86 -3.59
C CYS A 116 -2.75 -19.49 -4.70
N ILE A 117 -2.30 -19.47 -5.96
CA ILE A 117 -3.14 -19.18 -7.12
C ILE A 117 -4.21 -20.27 -7.34
N ILE A 118 -3.80 -21.54 -7.26
CA ILE A 118 -4.70 -22.70 -7.34
C ILE A 118 -5.75 -22.60 -6.22
N HIS A 119 -5.31 -22.32 -4.99
CA HIS A 119 -6.19 -22.20 -3.83
C HIS A 119 -7.23 -21.09 -3.99
N TYR A 120 -6.83 -19.92 -4.51
CA TYR A 120 -7.77 -18.85 -4.86
C TYR A 120 -8.84 -19.31 -5.86
N PHE A 121 -8.44 -19.95 -6.96
CA PHE A 121 -9.41 -20.44 -7.95
C PHE A 121 -10.30 -21.56 -7.40
N GLU A 122 -9.80 -22.41 -6.52
CA GLU A 122 -10.61 -23.41 -5.79
C GLU A 122 -11.67 -22.74 -4.90
N ARG A 123 -11.28 -21.70 -4.16
CA ARG A 123 -12.18 -20.94 -3.26
C ARG A 123 -13.29 -20.27 -4.05
N ILE A 124 -12.97 -19.46 -5.06
CA ILE A 124 -13.99 -18.70 -5.82
C ILE A 124 -14.88 -19.60 -6.68
N SER A 125 -14.41 -20.79 -7.07
CA SER A 125 -15.23 -21.78 -7.79
C SER A 125 -16.22 -22.49 -6.87
N SER A 126 -15.91 -22.55 -5.56
CA SER A 126 -16.78 -23.15 -4.55
C SER A 126 -17.77 -22.12 -4.00
N ASP A 127 -17.30 -20.92 -3.68
CA ASP A 127 -18.10 -19.80 -3.19
C ASP A 127 -17.53 -18.49 -3.76
N MET A 128 -18.28 -17.87 -4.68
CA MET A 128 -17.84 -16.67 -5.38
C MET A 128 -18.01 -15.45 -4.47
N PRO A 129 -16.92 -14.72 -4.16
CA PRO A 129 -17.01 -13.50 -3.37
C PRO A 129 -17.78 -12.40 -4.11
N LYS A 130 -18.58 -11.63 -3.35
CA LYS A 130 -19.53 -10.63 -3.88
C LYS A 130 -19.19 -9.19 -3.52
N GLY A 131 -18.06 -8.96 -2.86
CA GLY A 131 -17.59 -7.65 -2.48
C GLY A 131 -17.01 -6.86 -3.65
N ILE A 132 -16.46 -5.71 -3.31
CA ILE A 132 -15.84 -4.75 -4.22
C ILE A 132 -14.38 -4.55 -3.84
N VAL A 133 -13.53 -4.34 -4.83
CA VAL A 133 -12.15 -3.89 -4.67
C VAL A 133 -11.97 -2.59 -5.44
N SER A 134 -11.47 -1.56 -4.77
CA SER A 134 -11.16 -0.27 -5.40
C SER A 134 -9.65 -0.08 -5.53
N PHE A 135 -9.23 0.45 -6.67
CA PHE A 135 -7.86 0.82 -6.99
C PHE A 135 -7.82 2.33 -7.24
N GLU A 136 -6.98 3.04 -6.49
CA GLU A 136 -6.75 4.47 -6.63
C GLU A 136 -5.32 4.72 -7.09
N ARG A 137 -5.15 5.47 -8.18
CA ARG A 137 -3.86 6.13 -8.48
C ARG A 137 -3.83 7.47 -7.76
N LYS A 138 -2.93 7.60 -6.79
CA LYS A 138 -2.67 8.84 -6.05
C LYS A 138 -1.58 9.61 -6.77
N VAL A 139 -1.74 10.93 -6.90
CA VAL A 139 -0.77 11.80 -7.58
C VAL A 139 -0.62 13.09 -6.77
N LEU A 140 0.62 13.44 -6.44
CA LEU A 140 0.98 14.78 -5.94
C LEU A 140 1.35 15.67 -7.13
N PRO A 141 0.51 16.62 -7.57
CA PRO A 141 0.81 17.46 -8.73
C PRO A 141 2.06 18.32 -8.52
N PHE A 142 2.91 18.46 -9.54
CA PHE A 142 4.12 19.29 -9.46
C PHE A 142 3.85 20.80 -9.55
N LYS A 143 2.75 21.19 -10.18
CA LYS A 143 2.36 22.59 -10.36
C LYS A 143 1.24 22.95 -9.39
N ASN A 144 1.18 24.22 -8.99
CA ASN A 144 0.13 24.74 -8.13
C ASN A 144 -1.25 24.31 -8.62
N ASP A 145 -1.89 23.48 -7.81
CA ASP A 145 -3.27 23.07 -7.90
C ASP A 145 -3.96 23.73 -6.72
N SER A 146 -4.96 24.59 -6.98
CA SER A 146 -5.70 25.28 -5.91
C SER A 146 -6.50 24.32 -5.03
N ILE A 147 -6.66 23.07 -5.49
CA ILE A 147 -7.47 22.04 -4.86
C ILE A 147 -6.62 20.93 -4.27
N ARG A 148 -5.37 20.67 -4.70
CA ARG A 148 -4.58 19.51 -4.23
C ARG A 148 -3.24 19.89 -3.62
N ILE A 149 -2.76 19.07 -2.69
CA ILE A 149 -1.42 19.22 -2.13
C ILE A 149 -0.42 18.92 -3.25
N THR A 150 0.42 19.89 -3.56
CA THR A 150 1.47 19.73 -4.56
C THR A 150 2.62 18.87 -4.04
N TYR A 151 3.45 18.37 -4.95
CA TYR A 151 4.67 17.65 -4.62
C TYR A 151 5.57 18.52 -3.73
N PRO A 152 5.80 18.15 -2.45
CA PRO A 152 6.50 19.03 -1.51
C PRO A 152 7.96 19.27 -1.86
N ASP A 153 8.45 20.48 -1.60
CA ASP A 153 9.87 20.81 -1.67
C ASP A 153 10.55 20.70 -0.28
N ALA A 154 11.86 20.97 -0.22
CA ALA A 154 12.61 20.93 1.03
C ALA A 154 12.14 21.98 2.07
N ASN A 155 11.57 23.11 1.60
CA ASN A 155 11.06 24.17 2.47
C ASN A 155 9.76 23.73 3.16
N PHE A 156 8.87 23.04 2.45
CA PHE A 156 7.67 22.46 3.03
C PHE A 156 8.01 21.57 4.25
N TRP A 157 8.98 20.68 4.10
CA TRP A 157 9.38 19.78 5.18
C TRP A 157 10.07 20.52 6.32
N SER A 158 11.05 21.38 6.02
CA SER A 158 11.85 22.07 7.03
C SER A 158 11.05 23.11 7.85
N ASN A 159 9.97 23.66 7.30
CA ASN A 159 9.10 24.62 7.98
C ASN A 159 7.88 23.95 8.66
N SER A 160 7.75 22.63 8.60
CA SER A 160 6.61 21.95 9.21
C SER A 160 6.62 22.06 10.74
N VAL A 161 5.49 22.52 11.28
CA VAL A 161 5.23 22.61 12.72
C VAL A 161 4.39 21.43 13.24
N ILE A 162 4.11 20.44 12.38
CA ILE A 162 3.29 19.28 12.74
C ILE A 162 4.06 18.42 13.76
N PRO A 163 3.44 18.03 14.90
CA PRO A 163 4.08 17.13 15.85
C PRO A 163 4.24 15.73 15.25
N LEU A 164 5.24 15.00 15.75
CA LEU A 164 5.42 13.59 15.38
C LEU A 164 4.26 12.74 15.92
N CYS A 165 3.68 11.89 15.07
CA CYS A 165 2.64 10.95 15.49
C CYS A 165 3.23 9.82 16.36
N LYS A 166 2.35 9.04 17.01
CA LYS A 166 2.77 7.88 17.82
C LYS A 166 3.54 6.89 16.93
N PHE A 167 4.64 6.35 17.43
CA PHE A 167 5.44 5.35 16.71
C PHE A 167 5.60 4.10 17.56
N GLU A 168 5.12 2.97 17.06
CA GLU A 168 5.04 1.69 17.76
C GLU A 168 6.04 0.72 17.11
N VAL A 169 6.99 0.20 17.89
CA VAL A 169 8.04 -0.67 17.39
C VAL A 169 7.68 -2.14 17.64
N HIS A 170 7.54 -2.92 16.58
CA HIS A 170 7.27 -4.36 16.63
C HIS A 170 8.47 -5.16 16.15
N LYS A 171 9.11 -5.92 17.05
CA LYS A 171 10.27 -6.77 16.72
C LYS A 171 9.88 -8.02 15.93
N SER A 172 8.63 -8.45 16.04
CA SER A 172 8.06 -9.64 15.40
C SER A 172 6.63 -9.37 14.93
N GLY A 173 6.08 -10.28 14.12
CA GLY A 173 4.77 -10.13 13.49
C GLY A 173 4.89 -9.69 12.03
N CYS A 174 3.74 -9.52 11.39
CA CYS A 174 3.63 -9.19 9.98
C CYS A 174 2.68 -8.00 9.78
N ILE A 175 2.89 -7.24 8.71
CA ILE A 175 2.10 -6.03 8.40
C ILE A 175 0.62 -6.40 8.16
N GLU A 176 0.38 -7.49 7.43
CA GLU A 176 -0.94 -8.01 7.10
C GLU A 176 -1.76 -8.52 8.31
N ASP A 177 -1.07 -8.75 9.44
CA ASP A 177 -1.67 -9.25 10.68
C ASP A 177 -1.80 -8.12 11.73
N GLN A 178 -1.57 -6.86 11.34
CA GLN A 178 -1.72 -5.70 12.22
C GLN A 178 -3.10 -5.72 12.90
N PRO A 179 -3.15 -5.64 14.24
CA PRO A 179 -4.41 -5.47 14.96
C PRO A 179 -5.05 -4.12 14.66
N GLY A 180 -6.36 -4.13 14.41
CA GLY A 180 -7.13 -2.94 14.07
C GLY A 180 -6.99 -2.51 12.61
N GLU A 181 -7.78 -1.54 12.19
CA GLU A 181 -7.71 -1.01 10.83
C GLU A 181 -6.47 -0.11 10.66
N SER A 182 -5.68 -0.38 9.64
CA SER A 182 -4.50 0.42 9.28
C SER A 182 -4.32 0.44 7.76
N VAL A 183 -3.51 1.38 7.27
CA VAL A 183 -2.96 1.30 5.91
C VAL A 183 -1.74 0.39 5.95
N GLU A 184 -1.82 -0.74 5.26
CA GLU A 184 -0.75 -1.72 5.14
C GLU A 184 0.16 -1.35 3.97
N VAL A 185 1.45 -1.15 4.24
CA VAL A 185 2.40 -0.73 3.22
C VAL A 185 2.90 -1.93 2.41
N ASP A 186 2.72 -1.85 1.11
CA ASP A 186 3.32 -2.73 0.11
C ASP A 186 4.65 -2.11 -0.37
N PHE A 187 5.74 -2.85 -0.19
CA PHE A 187 7.10 -2.43 -0.54
C PHE A 187 7.35 -2.67 -2.03
N ALA A 188 6.64 -1.89 -2.83
CA ALA A 188 6.41 -2.17 -4.24
C ALA A 188 7.64 -1.94 -5.13
N ASP A 189 7.65 -2.61 -6.29
CA ASP A 189 8.32 -2.14 -7.49
C ASP A 189 7.52 -0.99 -8.15
N PRO A 190 8.14 -0.08 -8.92
CA PRO A 190 7.39 0.92 -9.68
C PRO A 190 6.30 0.29 -10.57
N TYR A 191 6.53 -0.93 -11.07
CA TYR A 191 5.51 -1.76 -11.68
C TYR A 191 4.81 -2.59 -10.61
N LEU A 192 3.59 -2.18 -10.25
CA LEU A 192 2.74 -2.86 -9.26
C LEU A 192 2.76 -4.39 -9.41
N GLY A 193 2.93 -5.09 -8.29
CA GLY A 193 3.03 -6.55 -8.22
C GLY A 193 4.41 -7.10 -8.58
N GLY A 194 5.36 -6.23 -8.93
CA GLY A 194 6.76 -6.54 -9.20
C GLY A 194 6.94 -7.77 -10.08
N ARG A 195 7.49 -8.84 -9.48
CA ARG A 195 7.77 -10.10 -10.19
C ARG A 195 6.87 -11.24 -9.70
N VAL A 196 5.65 -10.95 -9.25
CA VAL A 196 4.69 -11.94 -8.74
C VAL A 196 4.37 -13.03 -9.75
N LEU A 197 4.21 -12.67 -11.03
CA LEU A 197 4.00 -13.64 -12.13
C LEU A 197 5.32 -14.18 -12.72
N GLY A 198 6.45 -13.93 -12.07
CA GLY A 198 7.76 -14.46 -12.42
C GLY A 198 8.42 -15.14 -11.23
N ARG A 199 9.70 -14.87 -10.98
CA ARG A 199 10.48 -15.49 -9.89
C ARG A 199 10.46 -14.72 -8.56
N GLY A 200 9.86 -13.52 -8.50
CA GLY A 200 9.80 -12.73 -7.27
C GLY A 200 9.03 -13.46 -6.17
N CYS A 201 9.46 -13.30 -4.92
CA CYS A 201 8.86 -13.97 -3.76
C CYS A 201 9.26 -13.25 -2.46
N VAL A 202 9.37 -11.92 -2.50
CA VAL A 202 9.60 -11.09 -1.31
C VAL A 202 8.27 -10.44 -0.88
N GLN A 203 8.31 -9.40 -0.05
CA GLN A 203 7.12 -8.85 0.60
C GLN A 203 5.96 -8.52 -0.36
N GLU A 204 6.19 -7.75 -1.43
CA GLU A 204 5.16 -7.41 -2.43
C GLU A 204 4.56 -8.65 -3.08
N GLU A 205 5.39 -9.56 -3.60
CA GLU A 205 4.88 -10.75 -4.28
C GLU A 205 4.13 -11.69 -3.33
N ILE A 206 4.60 -11.83 -2.08
CA ILE A 206 3.90 -12.63 -1.06
C ILE A 206 2.52 -12.04 -0.78
N ARG A 207 2.41 -10.70 -0.66
CA ARG A 207 1.14 -10.01 -0.47
C ARG A 207 0.17 -10.25 -1.63
N PHE A 208 0.66 -10.19 -2.87
CA PHE A 208 -0.14 -10.46 -4.06
C PHE A 208 -0.54 -11.94 -4.20
N LEU A 209 0.20 -12.88 -3.63
CA LEU A 209 -0.16 -14.30 -3.66
C LEU A 209 -1.19 -14.66 -2.60
N MET A 210 -1.10 -14.07 -1.40
CA MET A 210 -2.10 -14.29 -0.36
C MET A 210 -3.43 -13.61 -0.66
N SER A 211 -3.40 -12.51 -1.42
CA SER A 211 -4.57 -11.76 -1.91
C SER A 211 -4.51 -11.58 -3.44
N PRO A 212 -4.80 -12.63 -4.25
CA PRO A 212 -4.63 -12.59 -5.71
C PRO A 212 -5.41 -11.50 -6.43
N GLU A 213 -6.46 -10.95 -5.83
CA GLU A 213 -7.24 -9.84 -6.37
C GLU A 213 -6.39 -8.59 -6.66
N LEU A 214 -5.28 -8.41 -5.94
CA LEU A 214 -4.31 -7.33 -6.19
C LEU A 214 -3.70 -7.41 -7.60
N ILE A 215 -3.55 -8.62 -8.15
CA ILE A 215 -3.01 -8.85 -9.50
C ILE A 215 -3.89 -8.17 -10.58
N ALA A 216 -5.20 -7.97 -10.32
CA ALA A 216 -6.07 -7.28 -11.27
C ALA A 216 -5.60 -5.84 -11.54
N GLY A 217 -5.01 -5.15 -10.56
CA GLY A 217 -4.44 -3.82 -10.73
C GLY A 217 -3.36 -3.77 -11.81
N MET A 218 -2.59 -4.85 -11.96
CA MET A 218 -1.54 -4.98 -12.97
C MET A 218 -2.09 -4.89 -14.40
N LEU A 219 -3.38 -5.17 -14.62
CA LEU A 219 -4.00 -5.09 -15.94
C LEU A 219 -4.03 -3.65 -16.48
N PHE A 220 -4.24 -2.67 -15.61
CA PHE A 220 -4.61 -1.30 -16.00
C PHE A 220 -3.85 -0.16 -15.29
N LEU A 221 -2.92 -0.47 -14.38
CA LEU A 221 -2.05 0.50 -13.72
C LEU A 221 -0.63 0.44 -14.30
N PRO A 222 -0.23 1.43 -15.14
CA PRO A 222 1.16 1.61 -15.56
C PRO A 222 2.10 1.88 -14.37
N ALA A 223 3.41 1.86 -14.63
CA ALA A 223 4.42 2.16 -13.63
C ALA A 223 4.16 3.51 -12.90
N MET A 224 4.44 3.54 -11.60
CA MET A 224 4.37 4.73 -10.77
C MET A 224 5.57 5.65 -11.06
N ALA A 225 5.32 6.95 -11.21
CA ALA A 225 6.33 7.99 -11.16
C ALA A 225 6.64 8.39 -9.70
N ASP A 226 7.69 9.19 -9.48
CA ASP A 226 8.16 9.57 -8.13
C ASP A 226 7.10 10.26 -7.25
N ASN A 227 6.12 10.93 -7.86
CA ASN A 227 5.04 11.64 -7.19
C ASN A 227 3.73 10.85 -7.08
N GLU A 228 3.76 9.55 -7.36
CA GLU A 228 2.57 8.70 -7.42
C GLU A 228 2.61 7.56 -6.38
N ALA A 229 1.44 7.08 -6.00
CA ALA A 229 1.28 5.86 -5.22
C ALA A 229 0.00 5.14 -5.69
N ILE A 230 -0.15 3.86 -5.34
CA ILE A 230 -1.37 3.10 -5.64
C ILE A 230 -1.98 2.63 -4.33
N GLU A 231 -3.24 2.97 -4.09
CA GLU A 231 -4.00 2.48 -2.94
C GLU A 231 -5.04 1.47 -3.41
N ILE A 232 -5.12 0.35 -2.71
CA ILE A 232 -6.05 -0.75 -3.01
C ILE A 232 -6.85 -1.05 -1.74
N VAL A 233 -8.17 -1.02 -1.85
CA VAL A 233 -9.08 -1.24 -0.72
C VAL A 233 -10.07 -2.33 -1.08
N GLY A 234 -10.27 -3.29 -0.18
CA GLY A 234 -11.28 -4.33 -0.34
C GLY A 234 -10.77 -5.68 -0.80
N ALA A 235 -9.46 -5.86 -1.00
CA ALA A 235 -8.92 -7.16 -1.36
C ALA A 235 -9.04 -8.15 -0.20
N GLU A 236 -9.53 -9.36 -0.50
CA GLU A 236 -9.65 -10.46 0.46
C GLU A 236 -8.30 -11.22 0.57
N ARG A 237 -7.98 -11.70 1.77
CA ARG A 237 -6.91 -12.69 1.96
C ARG A 237 -7.48 -14.11 1.83
N PHE A 238 -6.91 -14.90 0.93
CA PHE A 238 -7.33 -16.28 0.67
C PHE A 238 -6.37 -17.33 1.26
N SER A 239 -5.09 -16.99 1.42
CA SER A 239 -4.06 -17.97 1.79
C SER A 239 -3.31 -17.60 3.08
N CYS A 240 -3.06 -18.61 3.90
CA CYS A 240 -2.00 -18.61 4.90
C CYS A 240 -0.65 -18.93 4.24
N TYR A 241 0.43 -18.42 4.82
CA TYR A 241 1.78 -18.79 4.40
C TYR A 241 2.74 -18.91 5.58
N THR A 242 3.91 -19.47 5.31
CA THR A 242 5.09 -19.44 6.20
C THR A 242 6.33 -19.14 5.38
N GLY A 243 7.40 -18.69 6.05
CA GLY A 243 8.68 -18.41 5.40
C GLY A 243 8.66 -17.18 4.50
N TYR A 244 9.79 -16.91 3.86
CA TYR A 244 10.03 -15.70 3.07
C TYR A 244 11.05 -15.99 1.98
N SER A 245 10.93 -15.37 0.79
CA SER A 245 11.86 -15.60 -0.32
C SER A 245 11.95 -17.10 -0.71
N SER A 246 13.12 -17.72 -0.59
CA SER A 246 13.32 -19.14 -0.92
C SER A 246 12.60 -20.10 0.04
N SER A 247 12.33 -19.68 1.28
CA SER A 247 11.62 -20.48 2.28
C SER A 247 10.10 -20.30 2.27
N PHE A 248 9.55 -19.46 1.37
CA PHE A 248 8.11 -19.25 1.26
C PHE A 248 7.34 -20.54 0.98
N ARG A 249 6.30 -20.81 1.77
CA ARG A 249 5.38 -21.95 1.61
C ARG A 249 3.94 -21.49 1.83
N PHE A 250 3.07 -21.79 0.89
CA PHE A 250 1.62 -21.85 1.12
C PHE A 250 1.34 -22.82 2.27
N SER A 251 0.58 -22.37 3.29
CA SER A 251 0.32 -23.15 4.50
C SER A 251 -1.17 -23.42 4.76
N GLY A 252 -2.05 -23.10 3.80
CA GLY A 252 -3.46 -23.48 3.86
C GLY A 252 -4.40 -22.31 3.61
N ASP A 253 -5.67 -22.59 3.85
CA ASP A 253 -6.75 -21.64 3.69
C ASP A 253 -6.68 -20.50 4.72
N TYR A 254 -7.05 -19.29 4.30
CA TYR A 254 -7.35 -18.20 5.21
C TYR A 254 -8.81 -17.77 5.00
N VAL A 255 -9.55 -17.69 6.10
CA VAL A 255 -10.91 -17.15 6.12
C VAL A 255 -10.82 -15.74 6.68
N ASP A 256 -11.04 -14.75 5.83
CA ASP A 256 -10.98 -13.35 6.25
C ASP A 256 -12.11 -13.04 7.23
N LYS A 257 -11.74 -12.37 8.33
CA LYS A 257 -12.64 -12.01 9.44
C LYS A 257 -12.80 -10.51 9.58
N ARG A 258 -12.18 -9.73 8.68
CA ARG A 258 -12.31 -8.27 8.67
C ARG A 258 -13.76 -7.90 8.37
N GLU A 259 -14.20 -6.75 8.85
CA GLU A 259 -15.51 -6.24 8.48
C GLU A 259 -15.49 -5.69 7.05
N MET A 260 -16.67 -5.55 6.45
CA MET A 260 -16.84 -4.79 5.22
C MET A 260 -17.18 -3.33 5.53
N ASP A 261 -16.77 -2.42 4.65
CA ASP A 261 -17.21 -1.03 4.67
C ASP A 261 -18.57 -0.86 3.96
N THR A 262 -19.08 0.37 3.94
CA THR A 262 -20.38 0.72 3.33
C THR A 262 -20.40 0.57 1.82
N LEU A 263 -19.25 0.40 1.17
CA LEU A 263 -19.12 0.16 -0.27
C LEU A 263 -18.97 -1.34 -0.58
N GLY A 264 -19.14 -2.23 0.40
CA GLY A 264 -18.99 -3.67 0.24
C GLY A 264 -17.54 -4.10 0.03
N ARG A 265 -16.57 -3.31 0.50
CA ARG A 265 -15.14 -3.64 0.44
C ARG A 265 -14.70 -4.17 1.80
N TRP A 266 -13.91 -5.23 1.83
CA TRP A 266 -13.21 -5.62 3.06
C TRP A 266 -12.40 -4.43 3.61
N LYS A 267 -12.37 -4.24 4.93
CA LYS A 267 -11.52 -3.24 5.62
C LYS A 267 -10.04 -3.64 5.61
N THR A 268 -9.55 -3.90 4.41
CA THR A 268 -8.17 -4.17 4.05
C THR A 268 -7.74 -3.04 3.13
N ARG A 269 -6.81 -2.21 3.60
CA ARG A 269 -6.32 -1.03 2.89
C ARG A 269 -4.82 -1.18 2.70
N ILE A 270 -4.41 -1.29 1.44
CA ILE A 270 -3.01 -1.51 1.07
C ILE A 270 -2.54 -0.30 0.27
N VAL A 271 -1.32 0.16 0.53
CA VAL A 271 -0.70 1.21 -0.29
C VAL A 271 0.65 0.74 -0.84
N ALA A 272 0.75 0.70 -2.15
CA ALA A 272 1.97 0.41 -2.89
C ALA A 272 2.78 1.68 -3.09
N ILE A 273 4.00 1.68 -2.54
CA ILE A 273 4.99 2.74 -2.71
C ILE A 273 6.35 2.13 -3.06
N ASP A 274 6.96 2.60 -4.15
CA ASP A 274 8.25 2.09 -4.61
C ASP A 274 9.42 2.89 -4.04
N ALA A 275 10.39 2.21 -3.43
CA ALA A 275 11.64 2.82 -2.96
C ALA A 275 12.70 2.88 -4.06
N LEU A 276 13.73 3.73 -3.89
CA LEU A 276 14.86 3.76 -4.81
C LEU A 276 15.61 2.42 -4.81
N ASN A 277 15.94 1.92 -6.00
CA ASN A 277 16.63 0.64 -6.16
C ASN A 277 18.15 0.79 -6.06
N ARG A 278 18.74 0.21 -5.01
CA ARG A 278 20.19 0.14 -4.73
C ARG A 278 20.89 1.50 -4.82
N PRO A 279 20.40 2.53 -4.10
CA PRO A 279 20.96 3.88 -4.19
C PRO A 279 22.38 3.98 -3.62
N ARG A 280 22.84 3.01 -2.81
CA ARG A 280 24.16 3.05 -2.15
C ARG A 280 24.33 4.37 -1.38
N MET A 281 25.49 5.03 -1.48
CA MET A 281 25.73 6.32 -0.81
C MET A 281 24.91 7.48 -1.38
N SER A 282 24.29 7.34 -2.56
CA SER A 282 23.47 8.42 -3.12
C SER A 282 22.18 8.66 -2.32
N GLN A 283 21.71 7.68 -1.54
CA GLN A 283 20.51 7.81 -0.73
C GLN A 283 20.54 8.95 0.30
N TYR A 284 21.74 9.41 0.66
CA TYR A 284 21.95 10.54 1.57
C TYR A 284 22.02 11.89 0.85
N ARG A 285 21.93 11.94 -0.49
CA ARG A 285 21.80 13.19 -1.21
C ARG A 285 20.41 13.77 -0.94
N GLU A 286 20.35 15.06 -0.62
CA GLU A 286 19.11 15.74 -0.22
C GLU A 286 17.95 15.52 -1.21
N ASN A 287 18.22 15.60 -2.51
CA ASN A 287 17.19 15.37 -3.54
C ASN A 287 16.63 13.93 -3.54
N LEU A 288 17.43 12.95 -3.14
CA LEU A 288 16.99 11.55 -3.03
C LEU A 288 16.29 11.27 -1.69
N VAL A 289 16.71 11.92 -0.59
CA VAL A 289 15.94 11.90 0.66
C VAL A 289 14.55 12.54 0.46
N LEU A 290 14.49 13.66 -0.26
CA LEU A 290 13.26 14.36 -0.62
C LEU A 290 12.33 13.49 -1.49
N ARG A 291 12.89 12.75 -2.45
CA ARG A 291 12.13 11.78 -3.26
C ARG A 291 11.45 10.73 -2.38
N GLU A 292 12.19 10.11 -1.48
CA GLU A 292 11.67 9.01 -0.65
C GLU A 292 10.61 9.47 0.34
N ILE A 293 10.79 10.64 0.98
CA ILE A 293 9.76 11.18 1.89
C ILE A 293 8.49 11.58 1.14
N ASN A 294 8.60 12.14 -0.06
CA ASN A 294 7.44 12.52 -0.86
C ASN A 294 6.68 11.32 -1.41
N LYS A 295 7.39 10.24 -1.78
CA LYS A 295 6.79 8.97 -2.16
C LYS A 295 5.97 8.37 -1.02
N ALA A 296 6.57 8.27 0.18
CA ALA A 296 5.86 7.79 1.36
C ALA A 296 4.67 8.69 1.71
N PHE A 297 4.84 10.02 1.66
CA PHE A 297 3.77 10.98 1.92
C PHE A 297 2.62 10.85 0.91
N CYS A 298 2.91 10.65 -0.38
CA CYS A 298 1.90 10.40 -1.41
C CYS A 298 1.02 9.19 -1.07
N GLY A 299 1.65 8.10 -0.61
CA GLY A 299 0.94 6.91 -0.16
C GLY A 299 0.10 7.18 1.09
N PHE A 300 0.67 7.87 2.08
CA PHE A 300 0.05 8.02 3.40
C PHE A 300 -1.01 9.12 3.46
N VAL A 301 -0.95 10.15 2.62
CA VAL A 301 -1.88 11.27 2.70
C VAL A 301 -3.28 10.87 2.23
N TYR A 302 -4.30 11.31 2.95
CA TYR A 302 -5.67 11.32 2.47
C TYR A 302 -6.02 12.75 2.05
N GLN A 303 -5.91 13.03 0.74
CA GLN A 303 -5.94 14.38 0.16
C GLN A 303 -7.09 15.25 0.68
N TYR A 304 -8.31 14.71 0.67
CA TYR A 304 -9.52 15.44 1.07
C TYR A 304 -9.48 15.88 2.55
N LYS A 305 -9.16 14.96 3.47
CA LYS A 305 -9.08 15.25 4.91
C LYS A 305 -7.94 16.21 5.23
N TYR A 306 -6.79 16.02 4.61
CA TYR A 306 -5.63 16.86 4.87
C TYR A 306 -5.91 18.34 4.53
N GLN A 307 -6.60 18.60 3.42
CA GLN A 307 -7.00 19.95 3.03
C GLN A 307 -8.00 20.57 4.00
N LEU A 308 -9.02 19.82 4.42
CA LEU A 308 -9.97 20.30 5.43
C LEU A 308 -9.25 20.70 6.72
N ASN A 309 -8.30 19.88 7.17
CA ASN A 309 -7.53 20.17 8.38
C ASN A 309 -6.62 21.39 8.20
N LEU A 310 -6.00 21.57 7.02
CA LEU A 310 -5.22 22.79 6.74
C LEU A 310 -6.08 24.05 6.70
N LYS A 311 -7.27 24.00 6.08
CA LYS A 311 -8.21 25.13 6.07
C LYS A 311 -8.64 25.49 7.49
N MET A 312 -8.98 24.49 8.32
CA MET A 312 -9.30 24.73 9.73
C MET A 312 -8.12 25.31 10.52
N LEU A 313 -6.88 24.87 10.27
CA LEU A 313 -5.69 25.42 10.93
C LEU A 313 -5.41 26.88 10.52
N GLN A 314 -5.67 27.23 9.25
CA GLN A 314 -5.54 28.59 8.75
C GLN A 314 -6.65 29.51 9.29
N GLU A 315 -7.89 29.01 9.37
CA GLU A 315 -9.05 29.74 9.91
C GLU A 315 -8.97 29.93 11.43
N LYS A 316 -8.41 28.97 12.17
CA LYS A 316 -8.20 29.06 13.63
C LYS A 316 -6.96 29.87 14.04
N GLY A 317 -6.27 30.49 13.08
CA GLY A 317 -5.27 31.54 13.25
C GLY A 317 -4.36 31.42 14.48
N CYS A 318 -3.14 30.87 14.30
CA CYS A 318 -1.95 31.16 15.12
C CYS A 318 -2.20 31.54 16.60
N SER A 319 -2.97 30.72 17.34
CA SER A 319 -3.08 30.86 18.79
C SER A 319 -3.07 29.46 19.42
N SER A 320 -2.00 29.24 20.20
CA SER A 320 -1.77 28.16 21.16
C SER A 320 -2.11 26.73 20.74
N ALA A 321 -1.05 25.95 20.52
CA ALA A 321 -1.05 24.51 20.62
C ALA A 321 -1.57 24.07 22.01
N GLN A 322 -2.80 23.57 22.05
CA GLN A 322 -3.28 22.64 23.08
C GLN A 322 -4.11 21.58 22.36
N PHE A 323 -3.44 20.46 22.03
CA PHE A 323 -4.14 19.20 21.82
C PHE A 323 -4.25 18.55 23.20
N ASP A 324 -5.33 18.84 23.91
CA ASP A 324 -5.67 18.07 25.10
C ASP A 324 -6.29 16.74 24.67
N ALA A 325 -5.54 15.67 24.95
CA ALA A 325 -6.05 14.32 24.95
C ALA A 325 -6.82 14.08 26.25
N SER A 326 -8.14 14.29 26.29
CA SER A 326 -9.07 13.58 27.19
C SER A 326 -10.55 14.00 27.00
N THR A 327 -11.40 12.98 26.82
CA THR A 327 -12.81 12.83 27.26
C THR A 327 -13.70 14.05 27.55
N SER A 328 -14.87 14.11 26.89
CA SER A 328 -16.22 14.05 27.53
C SER A 328 -17.32 14.74 26.70
N THR A 329 -18.31 13.93 26.30
CA THR A 329 -19.76 14.13 26.52
C THR A 329 -20.34 15.56 26.52
N SER A 330 -21.11 15.89 25.49
CA SER A 330 -22.44 16.52 25.62
C SER A 330 -23.22 16.41 24.30
N MET A 331 -24.32 15.65 24.34
CA MET A 331 -25.37 15.63 23.31
C MET A 331 -26.04 16.99 23.25
N GLU A 332 -26.15 17.58 22.05
CA GLU A 332 -27.32 18.37 21.70
C GLU A 332 -27.81 17.97 20.29
N THR A 333 -29.11 17.72 20.25
CA THR A 333 -29.93 17.18 19.18
C THR A 333 -29.99 18.07 17.95
N ILE A 334 -29.55 17.55 16.81
CA ILE A 334 -30.05 17.94 15.48
C ILE A 334 -30.35 16.65 14.72
N GLU A 335 -31.63 16.28 14.69
CA GLU A 335 -32.14 15.19 13.87
C GLU A 335 -31.95 15.52 12.38
N GLY A 336 -31.41 14.55 11.64
CA GLY A 336 -31.38 14.57 10.16
C GLY A 336 -30.00 14.72 9.51
N LYS A 337 -29.02 13.86 9.84
CA LYS A 337 -27.78 13.66 9.03
C LYS A 337 -27.01 12.38 9.41
N PHE A 338 -27.71 11.24 9.51
CA PHE A 338 -27.13 10.03 10.10
C PHE A 338 -26.29 9.11 9.20
N SER A 339 -26.03 9.43 7.92
CA SER A 339 -25.19 8.55 7.06
C SER A 339 -23.76 9.04 6.83
N ASN A 340 -23.50 10.36 6.93
CA ASN A 340 -22.21 10.94 6.53
C ASN A 340 -21.24 11.19 7.70
N MET A 341 -21.72 11.12 8.95
CA MET A 341 -20.89 11.40 10.13
C MET A 341 -20.17 10.14 10.64
N GLU A 342 -20.73 8.95 10.44
CA GLU A 342 -20.09 7.68 10.83
C GLU A 342 -18.88 7.33 9.94
N ILE A 343 -18.95 7.60 8.63
CA ILE A 343 -17.80 7.43 7.71
C ILE A 343 -16.67 8.43 8.02
N ARG A 344 -17.01 9.63 8.52
CA ARG A 344 -16.05 10.70 8.86
C ARG A 344 -15.26 10.44 10.15
N ASN A 345 -15.84 9.72 11.11
CA ASN A 345 -15.15 9.38 12.36
C ASN A 345 -14.29 8.12 12.24
N SER A 346 -14.67 7.11 11.44
CA SER A 346 -13.92 5.84 11.38
C SER A 346 -12.53 5.95 10.75
N GLN A 347 -12.30 6.94 9.86
CA GLN A 347 -11.01 7.14 9.19
C GLN A 347 -9.99 7.96 10.01
N ASN A 348 -10.40 8.51 11.15
CA ASN A 348 -9.51 9.31 12.00
C ASN A 348 -8.50 8.47 12.78
N ASP A 349 -8.79 7.19 12.97
CA ASP A 349 -7.97 6.27 13.76
C ASP A 349 -7.14 5.30 12.90
N ILE A 350 -7.16 5.44 11.57
CA ILE A 350 -6.42 4.57 10.65
C ILE A 350 -4.95 5.02 10.54
N GLY A 351 -4.08 4.36 11.30
CA GLY A 351 -2.63 4.50 11.25
C GLY A 351 -1.97 3.81 10.04
N ILE A 352 -0.64 3.72 10.08
CA ILE A 352 0.18 3.06 9.06
C ILE A 352 0.82 1.80 9.66
N ALA A 353 0.63 0.64 9.04
CA ALA A 353 1.38 -0.58 9.33
C ALA A 353 2.47 -0.77 8.26
N THR A 354 3.73 -0.71 8.66
CA THR A 354 4.88 -0.72 7.74
C THR A 354 6.09 -1.42 8.35
N GLY A 355 7.25 -1.31 7.71
CA GLY A 355 8.52 -1.83 8.19
C GLY A 355 9.68 -1.37 7.32
N ASN A 356 10.61 -2.29 7.04
CA ASN A 356 11.89 -2.07 6.36
C ASN A 356 11.78 -1.76 4.85
N TRP A 357 10.91 -0.80 4.47
CA TRP A 357 10.63 -0.36 3.10
C TRP A 357 11.92 -0.02 2.34
N GLY A 358 12.16 -0.70 1.23
CA GLY A 358 13.32 -0.48 0.37
C GLY A 358 14.67 -0.95 0.94
N CYS A 359 14.71 -1.61 2.11
CA CYS A 359 15.97 -1.94 2.79
C CYS A 359 16.51 -3.35 2.47
N GLY A 360 15.69 -4.22 1.89
CA GLY A 360 16.08 -5.58 1.47
C GLY A 360 16.81 -5.59 0.12
N VAL A 361 16.16 -6.15 -0.91
CA VAL A 361 16.73 -6.28 -2.27
C VAL A 361 17.16 -4.92 -2.87
N PHE A 362 16.51 -3.84 -2.43
CA PHE A 362 16.78 -2.47 -2.86
C PHE A 362 17.87 -1.77 -2.04
N GLY A 363 18.36 -2.36 -0.93
CA GLY A 363 19.59 -1.92 -0.27
C GLY A 363 19.59 -0.50 0.31
N GLY A 364 18.43 0.03 0.69
CA GLY A 364 18.32 1.25 1.49
C GLY A 364 18.82 1.06 2.93
N ASP A 365 19.23 2.17 3.55
CA ASP A 365 19.59 2.23 4.97
C ASP A 365 18.29 2.21 5.82
N PRO A 366 18.10 1.20 6.67
CA PRO A 366 16.89 1.04 7.48
C PRO A 366 16.70 2.17 8.51
N GLU A 367 17.78 2.76 9.03
CA GLU A 367 17.65 3.82 10.05
C GLU A 367 17.02 5.08 9.44
N ILE A 368 17.54 5.54 8.29
CA ILE A 368 16.97 6.73 7.62
C ILE A 368 15.58 6.43 7.03
N LYS A 369 15.35 5.22 6.52
CA LYS A 369 14.03 4.82 5.97
C LYS A 369 12.95 4.75 7.04
N THR A 370 13.32 4.40 8.27
CA THR A 370 12.42 4.45 9.43
C THR A 370 11.97 5.89 9.70
N ILE A 371 12.94 6.81 9.80
CA ILE A 371 12.66 8.23 10.07
C ILE A 371 11.88 8.89 8.94
N ILE A 372 12.21 8.60 7.68
CA ILE A 372 11.48 9.10 6.51
C ILE A 372 10.00 8.73 6.58
N GLN A 373 9.69 7.47 6.89
CA GLN A 373 8.31 7.01 7.01
C GLN A 373 7.58 7.66 8.20
N TRP A 374 8.27 7.84 9.33
CA TRP A 374 7.70 8.53 10.50
C TRP A 374 7.35 9.99 10.19
N LEU A 375 8.25 10.72 9.53
CA LEU A 375 8.02 12.09 9.10
C LEU A 375 6.84 12.18 8.12
N ALA A 376 6.81 11.31 7.11
CA ALA A 376 5.75 11.28 6.12
C ALA A 376 4.38 10.96 6.74
N ALA A 377 4.30 9.98 7.64
CA ALA A 377 3.06 9.59 8.30
C ALA A 377 2.55 10.69 9.25
N SER A 378 3.46 11.29 10.03
CA SER A 378 3.15 12.42 10.92
C SER A 378 2.63 13.61 10.12
N GLN A 379 3.32 13.97 9.03
CA GLN A 379 2.89 15.03 8.14
C GLN A 379 1.54 14.71 7.48
N ALA A 380 1.30 13.46 7.11
CA ALA A 380 0.01 13.01 6.59
C ALA A 380 -1.12 12.97 7.65
N GLN A 381 -0.84 13.38 8.89
CA GLN A 381 -1.76 13.36 10.02
C GLN A 381 -2.33 11.97 10.31
N ARG A 382 -1.49 10.95 10.17
CA ARG A 382 -1.80 9.60 10.60
C ARG A 382 -1.65 9.52 12.13
N PRO A 383 -2.55 8.83 12.84
CA PRO A 383 -2.54 8.80 14.30
C PRO A 383 -1.34 8.03 14.86
N PHE A 384 -0.91 6.98 14.15
CA PHE A 384 0.25 6.18 14.54
C PHE A 384 0.96 5.54 13.33
N VAL A 385 2.19 5.09 13.57
CA VAL A 385 2.94 4.15 12.73
C VAL A 385 3.23 2.90 13.55
N ALA A 386 2.73 1.74 13.12
CA ALA A 386 3.13 0.43 13.60
C ALA A 386 4.26 -0.10 12.69
N TYR A 387 5.48 -0.12 13.22
CA TYR A 387 6.68 -0.44 12.47
C TYR A 387 7.23 -1.82 12.82
N TYR A 388 7.14 -2.76 11.88
CA TYR A 388 7.65 -4.11 11.98
C TYR A 388 9.11 -4.17 11.53
N THR A 389 10.03 -4.37 12.49
CA THR A 389 11.48 -4.41 12.21
C THR A 389 11.95 -5.76 11.67
N PHE A 390 11.14 -6.80 11.79
CA PHE A 390 11.46 -8.18 11.43
C PHE A 390 12.78 -8.66 12.05
N GLY A 391 13.10 -8.21 13.27
CA GLY A 391 14.32 -8.55 13.98
C GLY A 391 15.61 -8.01 13.35
N LEU A 392 15.53 -7.00 12.48
CA LEU A 392 16.70 -6.43 11.81
C LEU A 392 17.67 -5.80 12.83
N ALA A 393 18.90 -6.31 12.87
CA ALA A 393 19.91 -5.90 13.87
C ALA A 393 20.23 -4.39 13.86
N ALA A 394 20.21 -3.75 12.68
CA ALA A 394 20.41 -2.31 12.57
C ALA A 394 19.35 -1.47 13.31
N LEU A 395 18.18 -2.06 13.62
CA LEU A 395 17.07 -1.41 14.30
C LEU A 395 16.87 -1.93 15.74
N HIS A 396 17.87 -2.58 16.34
CA HIS A 396 17.73 -3.17 17.67
C HIS A 396 17.37 -2.14 18.76
N ASP A 397 17.94 -0.94 18.67
CA ASP A 397 17.71 0.19 19.60
C ASP A 397 16.58 1.12 19.16
N LEU A 398 15.81 0.77 18.11
CA LEU A 398 14.81 1.68 17.54
C LEU A 398 13.78 2.14 18.58
N ASP A 399 13.40 1.27 19.51
CA ASP A 399 12.44 1.61 20.57
C ASP A 399 13.00 2.72 21.48
N GLU A 400 14.26 2.60 21.93
CA GLU A 400 14.92 3.62 22.77
C GLU A 400 15.09 4.95 22.02
N VAL A 401 15.47 4.88 20.74
CA VAL A 401 15.64 6.05 19.88
C VAL A 401 14.30 6.78 19.69
N VAL A 402 13.20 6.05 19.46
CA VAL A 402 11.86 6.61 19.32
C VAL A 402 11.44 7.31 20.61
N HIS A 403 11.59 6.67 21.76
CA HIS A 403 11.27 7.27 23.06
C HIS A 403 12.08 8.56 23.30
N TRP A 404 13.37 8.55 22.98
CA TRP A 404 14.23 9.72 23.12
C TRP A 404 13.84 10.85 22.16
N ILE A 405 13.56 10.55 20.89
CA ILE A 405 13.10 11.56 19.92
C ILE A 405 11.77 12.18 20.40
N SER A 406 10.83 11.35 20.85
CA SER A 406 9.55 11.82 21.39
C SER A 406 9.73 12.70 22.63
N SER A 407 10.72 12.44 23.50
CA SER A 407 10.99 13.28 24.66
C SER A 407 11.51 14.67 24.28
N GLN A 408 12.07 14.85 23.08
CA GLN A 408 12.52 16.16 22.60
C GLN A 408 11.38 17.09 22.18
N ARG A 409 10.15 16.57 22.03
CA ARG A 409 8.98 17.31 21.51
C ARG A 409 9.24 18.00 20.16
N TRP A 410 10.05 17.36 19.31
CA TRP A 410 10.36 17.86 17.98
C TRP A 410 9.15 17.80 17.05
N THR A 411 9.07 18.78 16.14
CA THR A 411 8.15 18.72 15.01
C THR A 411 8.73 17.87 13.86
N VAL A 412 7.91 17.62 12.84
CA VAL A 412 8.37 17.07 11.55
C VAL A 412 9.54 17.89 10.99
N GLY A 413 9.46 19.23 11.03
CA GLY A 413 10.52 20.09 10.51
C GLY A 413 11.82 20.02 11.30
N ASP A 414 11.76 19.85 12.61
CA ASP A 414 12.95 19.71 13.46
C ASP A 414 13.69 18.40 13.17
N LEU A 415 12.97 17.27 13.15
CA LEU A 415 13.56 15.97 12.87
C LEU A 415 14.02 15.85 11.40
N TRP A 416 13.30 16.46 10.45
CA TRP A 416 13.75 16.60 9.06
C TRP A 416 15.11 17.32 8.95
N LYS A 417 15.28 18.46 9.64
CA LYS A 417 16.57 19.19 9.66
C LYS A 417 17.70 18.34 10.22
N LYS A 418 17.45 17.52 11.25
CA LYS A 418 18.44 16.58 11.79
C LYS A 418 18.82 15.52 10.76
N LEU A 419 17.82 14.93 10.09
CA LEU A 419 18.03 13.93 9.05
C LEU A 419 18.83 14.47 7.86
N ILE A 420 18.50 15.68 7.37
CA ILE A 420 19.24 16.32 6.27
C ILE A 420 20.67 16.67 6.69
N LYS A 421 20.86 17.20 7.91
CA LYS A 421 22.21 17.47 8.44
C LYS A 421 23.05 16.20 8.53
N TYR A 422 22.49 15.10 9.03
CA TYR A 422 23.18 13.81 9.04
C TYR A 422 23.50 13.35 7.62
N SER A 423 22.51 13.38 6.74
CA SER A 423 22.64 12.92 5.35
C SER A 423 23.76 13.65 4.62
N ALA A 424 23.90 14.97 4.79
CA ALA A 424 25.01 15.75 4.22
C ALA A 424 26.38 15.34 4.78
N ILE A 425 26.49 15.10 6.09
CA ILE A 425 27.75 14.63 6.73
C ILE A 425 28.10 13.23 6.22
N LYS A 426 27.11 12.34 6.14
CA LYS A 426 27.26 10.95 5.67
C LYS A 426 27.63 10.90 4.19
N SER A 427 26.99 11.69 3.34
CA SER A 427 27.30 11.76 1.91
C SER A 427 28.71 12.27 1.63
N ASN A 428 29.23 13.15 2.50
CA ASN A 428 30.58 13.68 2.40
C ASN A 428 31.65 12.79 3.05
N GLY A 429 31.28 11.61 3.57
CA GLY A 429 32.21 10.68 4.21
C GLY A 429 32.75 11.17 5.57
N GLN A 430 32.11 12.17 6.18
CA GLN A 430 32.57 12.78 7.43
C GLN A 430 32.14 11.99 8.68
N THR A 431 31.28 10.98 8.52
CA THR A 431 30.91 10.05 9.60
C THR A 431 30.69 8.64 9.06
N ASN A 432 31.13 7.64 9.83
CA ASN A 432 30.83 6.24 9.58
C ASN A 432 29.70 5.72 10.48
N LEU A 433 29.23 6.51 11.45
CA LEU A 433 28.14 6.13 12.35
C LEU A 433 26.81 6.01 11.59
N GLY A 434 25.91 5.16 12.08
CA GLY A 434 24.49 5.18 11.73
C GLY A 434 23.81 6.48 12.22
N PHE A 435 22.64 6.78 11.69
CA PHE A 435 21.84 7.94 12.07
C PHE A 435 21.50 7.93 13.56
N PHE A 436 21.06 6.80 14.11
CA PHE A 436 20.63 6.68 15.51
C PHE A 436 21.78 7.01 16.47
N HIS A 437 22.93 6.39 16.27
CA HIS A 437 24.11 6.69 17.10
C HIS A 437 24.64 8.11 16.86
N TRP A 438 24.56 8.64 15.64
CA TRP A 438 24.94 10.03 15.37
C TRP A 438 24.03 11.03 16.12
N LEU A 439 22.75 10.69 16.29
CA LEU A 439 21.77 11.55 16.94
C LEU A 439 22.04 11.72 18.45
N HIS A 440 22.48 10.65 19.13
CA HIS A 440 22.75 10.64 20.58
C HIS A 440 24.09 11.28 21.01
N ARG A 441 25.06 11.46 20.10
CA ARG A 441 26.37 12.06 20.44
C ARG A 441 26.36 13.59 20.52
N ARG A 442 25.19 14.22 20.57
CA ARG A 442 24.98 15.66 20.70
C ARG A 442 23.90 15.91 21.73
#